data_AF-A0A7K3ZTV7-F1
#
_entry.id   AF-A0A7K3ZTV7-F1
#
_cell.length_a   1.000
_cell.length_b   1.000
_cell.length_c   1.000
_cell.angle_alpha   90.00
_cell.angle_beta   90.00
_cell.angle_gamma   90.00
#
_symmetry.space_group_name_H-M   'P 1'
#
loop_
_entity.id
_entity.type
_entity.pdbx_description
1 polymer ?
#
loop_
_entity_poly.entity_id
_entity_poly.type
_entity_poly.pdbx_seq_one_letter_code
_entity_poly.pdbx_strand_id
1 'polypeptide(L)'
;MFIGIDDTDSERGLCTTYLAAVLMERLRPLGEIVGRPRLIRLNPCARFKTRGNAALAFQIESQRADEVKDIALKTLLQLSDFSGANTNPGLVIADEVTDEMATFYRRA
;
A
#
# COMPACT_ATOMS: atom_id res chain seq x y z
N MET A 1 -2.19 -13.40 -2.53
CA MET A 1 -1.20 -12.48 -1.92
C MET A 1 -1.86 -11.17 -1.53
N PHE A 2 -1.34 -10.53 -0.50
CA PHE A 2 -1.73 -9.24 0.03
C PHE A 2 -0.68 -8.19 -0.32
N ILE A 3 -1.13 -7.02 -0.74
CA ILE A 3 -0.30 -5.86 -1.03
C ILE A 3 -0.69 -4.77 -0.04
N GLY A 4 0.28 -4.28 0.72
CA GLY A 4 0.12 -3.17 1.66
C GLY A 4 0.99 -1.98 1.27
N ILE A 5 0.43 -0.77 1.34
CA ILE A 5 1.12 0.49 1.03
C ILE A 5 0.81 1.58 2.07
N ASP A 6 1.78 2.43 2.34
CA ASP A 6 1.64 3.60 3.22
C ASP A 6 2.67 4.69 2.84
N ASP A 7 2.43 5.92 3.31
CA ASP A 7 3.38 7.04 3.30
C ASP A 7 3.87 7.44 1.90
N THR A 8 2.98 7.37 0.91
CA THR A 8 3.29 7.72 -0.49
C THR A 8 2.80 9.12 -0.88
N ASP A 9 2.08 9.79 0.01
CA ASP A 9 1.59 11.16 -0.17
C ASP A 9 2.65 12.21 0.18
N SER A 10 2.55 13.38 -0.47
CA SER A 10 3.35 14.54 -0.10
C SER A 10 2.51 15.81 -0.11
N GLU A 11 3.04 16.88 0.49
CA GLU A 11 2.39 18.20 0.49
C GLU A 11 2.21 18.79 -0.92
N ARG A 12 2.89 18.23 -1.93
CA ARG A 12 2.85 18.69 -3.32
C ARG A 12 1.79 17.98 -4.16
N GLY A 13 1.13 16.95 -3.62
CA GLY A 13 0.10 16.17 -4.30
C GLY A 13 0.29 14.66 -4.11
N LEU A 14 -0.53 13.88 -4.81
CA LEU A 14 -0.68 12.43 -4.64
C LEU A 14 -1.39 12.04 -3.34
N CYS A 15 -1.92 10.82 -3.30
CA CYS A 15 -2.42 10.22 -2.06
C CYS A 15 -2.33 8.71 -2.14
N THR A 16 -2.16 8.05 -0.99
CA THR A 16 -2.03 6.60 -0.89
C THR A 16 -3.23 5.87 -1.50
N THR A 17 -4.44 6.45 -1.40
CA THR A 17 -5.65 5.87 -2.01
C THR A 17 -5.63 5.89 -3.55
N TYR A 18 -5.11 6.96 -4.15
CA TYR A 18 -4.93 7.05 -5.60
C TYR A 18 -3.91 6.01 -6.09
N LEU A 19 -2.78 5.88 -5.38
CA LEU A 19 -1.79 4.86 -5.69
C LEU A 19 -2.39 3.45 -5.64
N ALA A 20 -3.17 3.13 -4.61
CA ALA A 20 -3.86 1.85 -4.50
C ALA A 20 -4.79 1.59 -5.70
N ALA A 21 -5.58 2.60 -6.11
CA ALA A 21 -6.48 2.47 -7.25
C ALA A 21 -5.71 2.19 -8.56
N VAL A 22 -4.62 2.92 -8.80
CA VAL A 22 -3.78 2.70 -9.99
C VAL A 22 -3.11 1.34 -9.96
N LEU A 23 -2.62 0.89 -8.79
CA LEU A 23 -2.06 -0.45 -8.62
C LEU A 23 -3.10 -1.53 -8.97
N MET A 24 -4.31 -1.42 -8.43
CA MET A 24 -5.38 -2.38 -8.70
C MET A 24 -5.71 -2.43 -10.21
N GLU A 25 -5.80 -1.29 -10.89
CA GLU A 25 -6.05 -1.26 -12.35
C GLU A 25 -4.88 -1.86 -13.15
N ARG A 26 -3.63 -1.58 -12.79
CA ARG A 26 -2.45 -2.13 -13.48
C ARG A 26 -2.27 -3.63 -13.26
N LEU A 27 -2.71 -4.16 -12.11
CA LEU A 27 -2.55 -5.56 -11.74
C LEU A 27 -3.74 -6.43 -12.19
N ARG A 28 -4.89 -5.84 -12.52
CA ARG A 28 -6.07 -6.56 -13.05
C ARG A 28 -5.78 -7.52 -14.22
N PRO A 29 -4.89 -7.21 -15.19
CA PRO A 29 -4.55 -8.16 -16.24
C PRO A 29 -3.73 -9.37 -15.77
N LEU A 30 -3.14 -9.31 -14.57
CA LEU A 30 -2.31 -10.35 -14.01
C LEU A 30 -3.05 -11.27 -13.03
N GLY A 31 -4.22 -10.87 -12.55
CA GLY A 31 -4.96 -11.62 -11.54
C GLY A 31 -6.25 -10.94 -11.09
N GLU A 32 -6.97 -11.60 -10.20
CA GLU A 32 -8.24 -11.13 -9.67
C GLU A 32 -8.04 -10.38 -8.34
N ILE A 33 -8.60 -9.18 -8.23
CA ILE A 33 -8.66 -8.48 -6.95
C ILE A 33 -9.77 -9.10 -6.10
N VAL A 34 -9.40 -9.60 -4.93
CA VAL A 34 -10.33 -10.27 -4.02
C VAL A 34 -11.01 -9.23 -3.13
N GLY A 35 -12.33 -9.11 -3.28
CA GLY A 35 -13.15 -8.24 -2.44
C GLY A 35 -12.84 -6.75 -2.61
N ARG A 36 -12.88 -6.00 -1.50
CA ARG A 36 -12.64 -4.56 -1.48
C ARG A 36 -11.28 -4.24 -0.85
N PRO A 37 -10.59 -3.18 -1.31
CA PRO A 37 -9.41 -2.67 -0.62
C PRO A 37 -9.80 -2.18 0.77
N ARG A 38 -8.85 -2.25 1.70
CA ARG A 38 -8.98 -1.83 3.08
C ARG A 38 -8.24 -0.52 3.26
N LEU A 39 -8.94 0.53 3.67
CA LEU A 39 -8.35 1.76 4.18
C LEU A 39 -8.30 1.65 5.70
N ILE A 40 -7.08 1.62 6.24
CA ILE A 40 -6.83 1.27 7.64
C ILE A 40 -6.31 2.51 8.36
N ARG A 41 -7.12 3.06 9.26
CA ARG A 41 -6.70 4.15 10.15
C ARG A 41 -5.75 3.60 11.22
N LEU A 42 -4.62 4.30 11.39
CA LEU A 42 -3.60 4.00 12.40
C LEU A 42 -3.72 5.00 13.56
N ASN A 43 -2.80 4.93 14.54
CA ASN A 43 -2.81 5.85 15.68
C ASN A 43 -2.85 7.33 15.23
N PRO A 44 -3.91 8.09 15.59
CA PRO A 44 -4.07 9.47 15.18
C PRO A 44 -3.11 10.44 15.88
N CYS A 45 -2.51 10.04 17.01
CA CYS A 45 -1.58 10.86 17.79
C CYS A 45 -0.12 10.71 17.33
N ALA A 46 0.15 10.03 16.21
CA ALA A 46 1.49 9.85 15.67
C ALA A 46 2.11 11.18 15.23
N ARG A 47 3.24 11.55 15.87
CA ARG A 47 3.88 12.89 15.75
C ARG A 47 4.32 13.28 14.34
N PHE A 48 4.69 12.31 13.50
CA PHE A 48 5.31 12.56 12.19
C PHE A 48 4.37 12.37 11.01
N LYS A 49 3.07 12.16 11.26
CA LYS A 49 2.11 11.89 10.20
C LYS A 49 1.29 13.14 9.87
N THR A 50 1.01 13.32 8.58
CA THR A 50 0.08 14.33 8.08
C THR A 50 -1.34 14.02 8.59
N ARG A 51 -2.28 14.97 8.45
CA ARG A 51 -3.67 14.75 8.86
C ARG A 51 -4.23 13.49 8.17
N GLY A 52 -4.54 12.48 8.97
CA GLY A 52 -5.17 11.26 8.47
C GLY A 52 -4.22 10.09 8.21
N ASN A 53 -3.34 9.79 9.17
CA ASN A 53 -2.52 8.57 9.22
C ASN A 53 -3.33 7.31 8.84
N ALA A 54 -3.05 6.76 7.66
CA ALA A 54 -3.76 5.60 7.14
C ALA A 54 -2.92 4.84 6.11
N ALA A 55 -2.91 3.52 6.24
CA ALA A 55 -2.36 2.61 5.24
C ALA A 55 -3.49 2.03 4.38
N LEU A 56 -3.14 1.49 3.20
CA LEU A 56 -4.05 0.69 2.39
C LEU A 56 -3.52 -0.71 2.19
N ALA A 57 -4.45 -1.67 2.16
CA ALA A 57 -4.14 -3.05 1.80
C ALA A 57 -5.23 -3.64 0.90
N PHE A 58 -4.84 -4.48 -0.07
CA PHE A 58 -5.76 -5.26 -0.88
C PHE A 58 -5.19 -6.64 -1.19
N GLN A 59 -6.06 -7.56 -1.57
CA GLN A 59 -5.68 -8.92 -1.93
C GLN A 59 -5.81 -9.12 -3.43
N ILE A 60 -4.84 -9.83 -4.01
CA ILE A 60 -4.87 -10.30 -5.39
C ILE A 60 -4.57 -11.80 -5.45
N GLU A 61 -5.34 -12.51 -6.26
CA GLU A 61 -5.09 -13.89 -6.65
C GLU A 61 -4.49 -13.91 -8.05
N SER A 62 -3.26 -14.41 -8.16
CA SER A 62 -2.50 -14.45 -9.41
C SER A 62 -1.53 -15.61 -9.39
N GLN A 63 -1.37 -16.26 -10.55
CA GLN A 63 -0.32 -17.26 -10.78
C GLN A 63 1.01 -16.62 -11.20
N ARG A 64 1.04 -15.31 -11.45
CA ARG A 64 2.18 -14.54 -11.99
C ARG A 64 2.79 -13.67 -10.89
N ALA A 65 3.18 -14.30 -9.78
CA ALA A 65 3.57 -13.61 -8.56
C ALA A 65 4.71 -12.60 -8.74
N ASP A 66 5.74 -12.98 -9.51
CA ASP A 66 6.91 -12.12 -9.71
C ASP A 66 6.56 -10.88 -10.54
N GLU A 67 5.70 -11.02 -11.55
CA GLU A 67 5.24 -9.89 -12.35
C GLU A 67 4.36 -8.93 -11.54
N VAL A 68 3.54 -9.45 -10.63
CA VAL A 68 2.78 -8.63 -9.68
C VAL A 68 3.72 -7.82 -8.80
N LYS A 69 4.76 -8.45 -8.24
CA LYS A 69 5.77 -7.77 -7.41
C LYS A 69 6.49 -6.66 -8.18
N ASP A 70 6.91 -6.96 -9.41
CA ASP A 70 7.59 -6.01 -10.29
C ASP A 70 6.71 -4.81 -10.65
N ILE A 71 5.46 -5.03 -11.06
CA ILE A 71 4.54 -3.93 -11.39
C ILE A 71 4.21 -3.12 -10.14
N ALA A 72 4.03 -3.77 -8.99
CA ALA A 72 3.76 -3.09 -7.74
C ALA A 72 4.92 -2.15 -7.35
N LEU A 73 6.14 -2.66 -7.37
CA LEU A 73 7.35 -1.87 -7.08
C LEU A 73 7.54 -0.74 -8.09
N LYS A 74 7.45 -1.01 -9.40
CA LYS A 74 7.57 0.02 -10.44
C LYS A 74 6.52 1.12 -10.28
N THR A 75 5.28 0.75 -9.97
CA THR A 75 4.18 1.70 -9.79
C THR A 75 4.38 2.55 -8.53
N LEU A 76 4.84 1.96 -7.42
CA LEU A 76 5.25 2.69 -6.22
C LEU A 76 6.33 3.72 -6.56
N LEU A 77 7.42 3.28 -7.21
CA LEU A 77 8.55 4.16 -7.55
C LEU A 77 8.16 5.28 -8.52
N GLN A 78 7.22 5.03 -9.43
CA GLN A 78 6.73 6.04 -10.38
C GLN A 78 5.80 7.07 -9.75
N LEU A 79 5.03 6.68 -8.74
CA LEU A 79 3.92 7.47 -8.20
C LEU A 79 4.13 7.87 -6.73
N SER A 80 5.34 7.72 -6.22
CA SER A 80 5.73 8.23 -4.92
C SER A 80 6.63 9.44 -5.08
N ASP A 81 6.41 10.46 -4.24
CA ASP A 81 7.23 11.66 -4.24
C ASP A 81 8.47 11.48 -3.36
N PHE A 82 9.59 11.10 -3.97
CA PHE A 82 10.89 11.00 -3.28
C PHE A 82 11.56 12.36 -3.04
N SER A 83 10.95 13.47 -3.47
CA SER A 83 11.50 14.82 -3.25
C SER A 83 11.08 15.43 -1.91
N GLY A 84 10.08 14.85 -1.24
CA GLY A 84 9.61 15.28 0.08
C GLY A 84 10.49 14.74 1.20
N ALA A 85 11.02 15.61 2.06
CA ALA A 85 11.87 15.21 3.19
C ALA A 85 11.18 14.31 4.23
N ASN A 86 9.84 14.20 4.18
CA ASN A 86 9.01 13.44 5.11
C ASN A 86 8.23 12.30 4.46
N THR A 87 8.44 12.00 3.18
CA THR A 87 7.72 10.93 2.45
C THR A 87 8.64 9.70 2.36
N ASN A 88 8.27 8.60 3.02
CA ASN A 88 9.03 7.35 3.04
C ASN A 88 8.15 6.19 2.57
N PRO A 89 7.98 6.02 1.24
CA PRO A 89 7.02 5.08 0.68
C PRO A 89 7.27 3.65 1.14
N GLY A 90 6.24 3.02 1.71
CA GLY A 90 6.27 1.63 2.13
C GLY A 90 5.51 0.74 1.14
N LEU A 91 6.09 -0.41 0.80
CA LEU A 91 5.42 -1.50 0.07
C LEU A 91 5.74 -2.83 0.73
N VAL A 92 4.70 -3.58 1.09
CA VAL A 92 4.80 -4.94 1.61
C VAL A 92 3.97 -5.86 0.73
N ILE A 93 4.54 -7.00 0.36
CA ILE A 93 3.84 -8.06 -0.38
C ILE A 93 3.99 -9.34 0.44
N ALA A 94 2.86 -9.96 0.79
CA ALA A 94 2.81 -11.16 1.61
C ALA A 94 1.89 -12.20 0.96
N ASP A 95 2.26 -13.47 0.97
CA ASP A 95 1.40 -14.51 0.38
C ASP A 95 0.14 -14.74 1.24
N GLU A 96 0.30 -14.64 2.56
CA GLU A 96 -0.74 -14.78 3.57
C GLU A 96 -0.62 -13.71 4.67
N VAL A 97 -1.69 -13.54 5.45
CA VAL A 97 -1.67 -12.70 6.65
C VAL A 97 -1.42 -13.59 7.86
N THR A 98 -0.35 -13.32 8.60
CA THR A 98 0.02 -14.10 9.79
C THR A 98 -0.56 -13.50 11.08
N ASP A 99 -0.63 -14.30 12.15
CA ASP A 99 -1.05 -13.83 13.48
C ASP A 99 -0.10 -12.76 14.05
N GLU A 100 1.17 -12.82 13.67
CA GLU A 100 2.18 -11.82 14.04
C GLU A 100 1.86 -10.47 13.38
N MET A 101 1.49 -10.45 12.09
CA MET A 101 1.04 -9.24 11.40
C MET A 101 -0.24 -8.68 12.03
N ALA A 102 -1.18 -9.54 12.41
CA ALA A 102 -2.41 -9.10 13.10
C ALA A 102 -2.11 -8.51 14.48
N THR A 103 -1.17 -9.10 15.21
CA THR A 103 -0.71 -8.60 16.53
C THR A 103 0.05 -7.29 16.39
N PHE A 104 0.90 -7.16 15.37
CA PHE A 104 1.60 -5.93 15.03
C PHE A 104 0.61 -4.80 14.71
N TYR A 105 -0.39 -5.06 13.86
CA TYR A 105 -1.40 -4.08 13.51
C TYR A 105 -2.15 -3.53 14.74
N ARG A 106 -2.50 -4.36 15.72
CA ARG A 106 -3.18 -3.90 16.95
C ARG A 106 -2.36 -2.93 17.80
N ARG A 107 -1.05 -2.84 17.57
CA ARG A 107 -0.13 -1.94 18.29
C ARG A 107 0.24 -0.70 17.47
N ALA A 108 -0.19 -0.61 16.21
CA ALA A 108 0.19 0.42 15.24
C ALA A 108 -0.64 1.71 15.37
#